data_AF-A0A1S8BA29-F1
#
_entry.id   AF-A0A1S8BA29-F1
#
_cell.length_a   1.000
_cell.length_b   1.000
_cell.length_c   1.000
_cell.angle_alpha   90.00
_cell.angle_beta   90.00
_cell.angle_gamma   90.00
#
_symmetry.space_group_name_H-M   'P 1'
#
loop_
_entity.id
_entity.type
_entity.pdbx_description
1 polymer ?
#
loop_
_entity_poly.entity_id
_entity_poly.type
_entity_poly.pdbx_seq_one_letter_code
_entity_poly.pdbx_strand_id
1 'polypeptide(L)'
;MQQAEVLVNIFKTRLTPHFPFVVLPAHVSVAQLRYEKPFLFLAVLAAASFDDMPVQRQLGHLLKQAVNERILASGTLTFEVLQGLLVYLAWSHYHTRPRLYSQYLQLAVSIVIDLRLDREPIAARKTYAGGHRNHLTESAQPSRSADEQRAAAGCFYLSSTIANLLQKLNTIPYTDYMAECCLSLATRAEAPTDKYLYYMVRLQHIMESIDFMTSQQQNQPMVDDEAATNAAIYAVQAELGALRASLPFELSESSKFQPILCVF
;
A
#
# COMPACT_ATOMS: atom_id res chain seq x y z
N MET A 1 15.73 -10.76 22.59
CA MET A 1 14.40 -11.31 22.22
C MET A 1 13.29 -10.39 22.71
N GLN A 2 13.26 -10.03 24.00
CA GLN A 2 12.30 -9.08 24.57
C GLN A 2 12.17 -7.74 23.83
N GLN A 3 13.28 -7.08 23.47
CA GLN A 3 13.20 -5.81 22.72
C GLN A 3 12.50 -5.96 21.36
N ALA A 4 12.71 -7.07 20.65
CA ALA A 4 12.03 -7.32 19.38
C ALA A 4 10.53 -7.57 19.56
N GLU A 5 10.11 -8.18 20.67
CA GLU A 5 8.68 -8.34 21.01
C GLU A 5 8.01 -6.99 21.26
N VAL A 6 8.69 -6.10 21.99
CA VAL A 6 8.21 -4.73 22.22
C VAL A 6 8.06 -3.99 20.89
N LEU A 7 9.06 -4.04 20.01
CA LEU A 7 9.03 -3.36 18.70
C LEU A 7 7.95 -3.93 17.78
N VAL A 8 7.77 -5.25 17.71
CA VAL A 8 6.68 -5.86 16.94
C VAL A 8 5.31 -5.48 17.52
N ASN A 9 5.18 -5.38 18.83
CA ASN A 9 3.94 -4.90 19.46
C ASN A 9 3.67 -3.42 19.14
N ILE A 10 4.70 -2.57 19.18
CA ILE A 10 4.62 -1.17 18.74
C ILE A 10 4.15 -1.10 17.28
N PHE A 11 4.72 -1.92 16.40
CA PHE A 11 4.27 -1.97 15.01
C PHE A 11 2.78 -2.30 14.90
N LYS A 12 2.33 -3.40 15.53
CA LYS A 12 0.92 -3.85 15.48
C LYS A 12 -0.05 -2.80 16.03
N THR A 13 0.32 -2.10 17.11
CA THR A 13 -0.60 -1.25 17.88
C THR A 13 -0.51 0.24 17.57
N ARG A 14 0.67 0.73 17.17
CA ARG A 14 0.94 2.16 16.92
C ARG A 14 1.21 2.49 15.46
N LEU A 15 1.75 1.56 14.66
CA LEU A 15 2.09 1.85 13.25
C LEU A 15 1.01 1.33 12.29
N THR A 16 0.62 0.06 12.40
CA THR A 16 -0.38 -0.56 11.51
C THR A 16 -1.69 0.23 11.39
N PRO A 17 -2.24 0.88 12.45
CA PRO A 17 -3.42 1.71 12.30
C PRO A 17 -3.27 2.83 11.26
N HIS A 18 -2.08 3.42 11.10
CA HIS A 18 -1.84 4.53 10.16
C HIS A 18 -1.47 4.06 8.75
N PHE A 19 -0.88 2.87 8.64
CA PHE A 19 -0.53 2.24 7.37
C PHE A 19 -1.03 0.79 7.34
N PRO A 20 -2.35 0.57 7.16
CA PRO A 20 -2.98 -0.75 7.29
C PRO A 20 -2.81 -1.66 6.05
N PHE A 21 -1.80 -1.40 5.22
CA PHE A 21 -1.54 -2.16 4.00
C PHE A 21 -0.56 -3.33 4.20
N VAL A 22 0.08 -3.40 5.38
CA VAL A 22 0.87 -4.56 5.82
C VAL A 22 0.51 -4.84 7.27
N VAL A 23 -0.22 -5.93 7.49
CA VAL A 23 -0.75 -6.31 8.80
C VAL A 23 -0.07 -7.58 9.27
N LEU A 24 0.41 -7.59 10.52
CA LEU A 24 0.88 -8.81 11.17
C LEU A 24 -0.25 -9.40 12.01
N PRO A 25 -0.62 -10.68 11.82
CA PRO A 25 -1.63 -11.30 12.66
C PRO A 25 -1.26 -11.26 14.14
N ALA A 26 -2.26 -11.11 15.01
CA ALA A 26 -2.05 -11.00 16.45
C ALA A 26 -1.26 -12.19 17.02
N HIS A 27 -1.55 -13.39 16.52
CA HIS A 27 -0.97 -14.67 16.97
C HIS A 27 0.46 -14.93 16.49
N VAL A 28 0.97 -14.22 15.48
CA VAL A 28 2.33 -14.45 14.96
C VAL A 28 3.37 -13.99 15.99
N SER A 29 4.22 -14.94 16.39
CA SER A 29 5.32 -14.70 17.32
C SER A 29 6.53 -14.06 16.63
N VAL A 30 7.40 -13.41 17.40
CA VAL A 30 8.66 -12.83 16.88
C VAL A 30 9.57 -13.90 16.29
N ALA A 31 9.65 -15.06 16.93
CA ALA A 31 10.48 -16.18 16.45
C ALA A 31 9.97 -16.69 15.10
N GLN A 32 8.66 -16.86 14.97
CA GLN A 32 8.03 -17.28 13.73
C GLN A 32 8.23 -16.23 12.62
N LEU A 33 7.97 -14.95 12.91
CA LEU A 33 8.15 -13.87 11.94
C LEU A 33 9.60 -13.77 11.45
N ARG A 34 10.57 -13.91 12.36
CA ARG A 34 12.01 -13.88 12.03
C ARG A 34 12.42 -15.08 11.17
N TYR A 35 11.82 -16.24 11.37
CA TYR A 35 12.15 -17.45 10.63
C TYR A 35 11.48 -17.47 9.24
N GLU A 36 10.19 -17.18 9.17
CA GLU A 36 9.39 -17.28 7.94
C GLU A 36 9.54 -16.04 7.04
N LYS A 37 9.66 -14.85 7.64
CA LYS A 37 9.71 -13.57 6.93
C LYS A 37 10.82 -12.65 7.48
N PRO A 38 12.10 -13.05 7.36
CA PRO A 38 13.23 -12.32 7.95
C PRO A 38 13.42 -10.88 7.43
N PHE A 39 13.09 -10.62 6.17
CA PHE A 39 13.16 -9.27 5.58
C PHE A 39 12.02 -8.38 6.10
N LEU A 40 10.79 -8.90 6.14
CA LEU A 40 9.66 -8.17 6.72
C LEU A 40 9.91 -7.91 8.21
N PHE A 41 10.45 -8.89 8.93
CA PHE A 41 10.85 -8.73 10.32
C PHE A 41 11.82 -7.56 10.50
N LEU A 42 12.87 -7.49 9.69
CA LEU A 42 13.84 -6.40 9.71
C LEU A 42 13.19 -5.04 9.43
N ALA A 43 12.29 -4.96 8.45
CA ALA A 43 11.55 -3.74 8.12
C ALA A 43 10.66 -3.27 9.27
N VAL A 44 9.96 -4.21 9.93
CA VAL A 44 9.13 -3.95 11.11
C VAL A 44 9.95 -3.39 12.27
N LEU A 45 11.11 -3.99 12.55
CA LEU A 45 12.01 -3.47 13.59
C LEU A 45 12.53 -2.07 13.24
N ALA A 46 12.94 -1.84 11.99
CA ALA A 46 13.42 -0.53 11.54
C ALA A 46 12.34 0.55 11.69
N ALA A 47 11.12 0.24 11.25
CA ALA A 47 9.98 1.15 11.38
C ALA A 47 9.64 1.44 12.85
N ALA A 48 9.56 0.42 13.71
CA ALA A 48 9.17 0.56 15.10
C ALA A 48 10.25 1.16 16.03
N SER A 49 11.51 1.25 15.59
CA SER A 49 12.60 1.81 16.37
C SER A 49 12.73 3.34 16.25
N PHE A 50 11.65 4.05 15.87
CA PHE A 50 11.67 5.51 15.65
C PHE A 50 12.07 6.32 16.90
N ASP A 51 11.90 5.77 18.10
CA ASP A 51 12.33 6.39 19.36
C ASP A 51 13.85 6.22 19.61
N ASP A 52 14.54 5.34 18.88
CA ASP A 52 15.99 5.06 18.98
C ASP A 52 16.67 5.27 17.60
N MET A 53 17.04 6.52 17.33
CA MET A 53 17.62 6.93 16.05
C MET A 53 18.89 6.16 15.65
N PRO A 54 19.86 5.89 16.55
CA PRO A 54 21.00 5.02 16.22
C PRO A 54 20.60 3.63 15.75
N VAL A 55 19.72 2.94 16.49
CA VAL A 55 19.27 1.58 16.13
C VAL A 55 18.47 1.60 14.83
N GLN A 56 17.55 2.55 14.66
CA GLN A 56 16.80 2.70 13.42
C GLN A 56 17.72 2.89 12.21
N ARG A 57 18.75 3.74 12.30
CA ARG A 57 19.69 3.94 11.20
C ARG A 57 20.46 2.67 10.86
N GLN A 58 20.89 1.91 11.86
CA GLN A 58 21.58 0.64 11.65
C GLN A 58 20.66 -0.39 10.98
N LEU A 59 19.43 -0.55 11.45
CA LEU A 59 18.44 -1.44 10.86
C LEU A 59 18.07 -1.01 9.43
N GLY A 60 17.92 0.29 9.19
CA GLY A 60 17.69 0.85 7.86
C GLY A 60 18.86 0.59 6.91
N HIS A 61 20.12 0.65 7.38
CA HIS A 61 21.28 0.26 6.57
C HIS A 61 21.27 -1.23 6.23
N LEU A 62 21.00 -2.09 7.22
CA LEU A 62 20.89 -3.53 7.02
C LEU A 62 19.77 -3.88 6.02
N LEU A 63 18.64 -3.19 6.08
CA LEU A 63 17.54 -3.39 5.13
C LEU A 63 17.97 -3.06 3.70
N LYS A 64 18.65 -1.92 3.49
CA LYS A 64 19.14 -1.52 2.17
C LYS A 64 20.17 -2.51 1.63
N GLN A 65 21.08 -2.97 2.47
CA GLN A 65 22.05 -4.01 2.12
C GLN A 65 21.33 -5.31 1.72
N ALA A 66 20.34 -5.74 2.50
CA ALA A 66 19.56 -6.93 2.23
C ALA A 66 18.73 -6.84 0.93
N VAL A 67 18.28 -5.64 0.53
CA VAL A 67 17.68 -5.41 -0.80
C VAL A 67 18.72 -5.57 -1.90
N ASN A 68 19.87 -4.90 -1.76
CA ASN A 68 20.95 -4.94 -2.76
C ASN A 68 21.44 -6.37 -3.00
N GLU A 69 21.65 -7.15 -1.94
CA GLU A 69 22.07 -8.54 -2.04
C GLU A 69 21.04 -9.41 -2.80
N ARG A 70 19.75 -9.22 -2.56
CA ARG A 70 18.69 -9.96 -3.29
C ARG A 70 18.64 -9.61 -4.77
N ILE A 71 18.77 -8.33 -5.10
CA ILE A 71 18.81 -7.87 -6.50
C ILE A 71 20.02 -8.47 -7.21
N LEU A 72 21.20 -8.48 -6.57
CA LEU A 72 22.44 -8.96 -7.18
C LEU A 72 22.53 -10.49 -7.26
N ALA A 73 21.99 -11.21 -6.27
CA ALA A 73 22.18 -12.66 -6.17
C ALA A 73 21.24 -13.46 -7.07
N SER A 74 19.93 -13.20 -7.00
CA SER A 74 18.92 -14.00 -7.69
C SER A 74 18.08 -13.21 -8.68
N GLY A 75 18.04 -11.88 -8.56
CA GLY A 75 17.11 -11.03 -9.32
C GLY A 75 15.63 -11.29 -9.02
N THR A 76 15.31 -12.24 -8.13
CA THR A 76 13.96 -12.61 -7.76
C THR A 76 13.55 -11.92 -6.47
N LEU A 77 12.55 -11.05 -6.57
CA LEU A 77 12.00 -10.32 -5.44
C LEU A 77 10.66 -10.95 -5.07
N THR A 78 10.54 -11.37 -3.81
CA THR A 78 9.38 -12.10 -3.32
C THR A 78 8.29 -11.17 -2.80
N PHE A 79 7.10 -11.70 -2.59
CA PHE A 79 6.02 -10.98 -1.91
C PHE A 79 6.44 -10.47 -0.52
N GLU A 80 7.26 -11.22 0.21
CA GLU A 80 7.82 -10.79 1.49
C GLU A 80 8.66 -9.51 1.36
N VAL A 81 9.45 -9.40 0.28
CA VAL A 81 10.24 -8.20 -0.01
C VAL A 81 9.32 -7.02 -0.29
N LEU A 82 8.23 -7.21 -1.04
CA LEU A 82 7.21 -6.18 -1.24
C LEU A 82 6.66 -5.69 0.11
N GLN A 83 6.22 -6.60 0.99
CA GLN A 83 5.72 -6.22 2.32
C GLN A 83 6.75 -5.41 3.11
N GLY A 84 8.01 -5.84 3.13
CA GLY A 84 9.09 -5.12 3.83
C GLY A 84 9.41 -3.75 3.21
N LEU A 85 9.38 -3.62 1.88
CA LEU A 85 9.58 -2.34 1.19
C LEU A 85 8.44 -1.36 1.50
N LEU A 86 7.18 -1.82 1.48
CA LEU A 86 6.04 -0.98 1.83
C LEU A 86 6.14 -0.45 3.27
N VAL A 87 6.51 -1.32 4.22
CA VAL A 87 6.76 -0.91 5.62
C VAL A 87 7.89 0.12 5.69
N TYR A 88 9.03 -0.14 5.04
CA TYR A 88 10.16 0.77 5.05
C TYR A 88 9.84 2.15 4.44
N LEU A 89 9.11 2.17 3.31
CA LEU A 89 8.71 3.39 2.62
C LEU A 89 7.71 4.21 3.44
N ALA A 90 6.66 3.57 3.99
CA ALA A 90 5.65 4.23 4.81
C ALA A 90 6.24 4.99 6.01
N TRP A 91 7.33 4.48 6.58
CA TRP A 91 7.99 5.05 7.76
C TRP A 91 9.35 5.67 7.46
N SER A 92 9.61 5.99 6.19
CA SER A 92 10.88 6.54 5.72
C SER A 92 11.18 7.95 6.23
N HIS A 93 10.17 8.71 6.66
CA HIS A 93 10.34 10.06 7.19
C HIS A 93 11.10 10.12 8.51
N TYR A 94 11.06 9.05 9.32
CA TYR A 94 11.94 8.92 10.48
C TYR A 94 13.41 8.70 10.10
N HIS A 95 13.69 8.27 8.87
CA HIS A 95 15.05 8.01 8.42
C HIS A 95 15.74 9.30 7.94
N THR A 96 16.97 9.51 8.38
CA THR A 96 17.77 10.64 7.91
C THR A 96 18.08 10.54 6.42
N ARG A 97 17.48 11.45 5.62
CA ARG A 97 17.66 11.63 4.18
C ARG A 97 17.28 10.37 3.35
N PRO A 98 16.00 10.21 2.97
CA PRO A 98 15.57 9.12 2.10
C PRO A 98 15.97 9.38 0.64
N ARG A 99 17.28 9.42 0.35
CA ARG A 99 17.85 9.74 -0.98
C ARG A 99 17.37 8.80 -2.09
N LEU A 100 16.92 7.60 -1.75
CA LEU A 100 16.53 6.54 -2.68
C LEU A 100 15.05 6.15 -2.58
N TYR A 101 14.18 7.02 -2.03
CA TYR A 101 12.76 6.71 -1.85
C TYR A 101 12.11 6.27 -3.16
N SER A 102 12.26 7.07 -4.22
CA SER A 102 11.63 6.77 -5.52
C SER A 102 12.12 5.46 -6.10
N GLN A 103 13.41 5.12 -5.95
CA GLN A 103 13.98 3.86 -6.44
C GLN A 103 13.39 2.66 -5.71
N TYR A 104 13.26 2.71 -4.38
CA TYR A 104 12.62 1.64 -3.60
C TYR A 104 11.12 1.54 -3.87
N LEU A 105 10.44 2.66 -4.14
CA LEU A 105 9.04 2.66 -4.56
C LEU A 105 8.90 1.98 -5.93
N GLN A 106 9.72 2.34 -6.93
CA GLN A 106 9.69 1.69 -8.24
C GLN A 106 10.05 0.19 -8.17
N LEU A 107 10.89 -0.19 -7.22
CA LEU A 107 11.15 -1.61 -6.92
C LEU A 107 9.90 -2.32 -6.36
N ALA A 108 9.16 -1.67 -5.46
CA ALA A 108 7.89 -2.22 -4.97
C ALA A 108 6.87 -2.34 -6.12
N VAL A 109 6.80 -1.33 -6.99
CA VAL A 109 5.95 -1.34 -8.20
C VAL A 109 6.32 -2.51 -9.11
N SER A 110 7.61 -2.75 -9.37
CA SER A 110 8.03 -3.86 -10.21
C SER A 110 7.61 -5.21 -9.63
N ILE A 111 7.72 -5.40 -8.30
CA ILE A 111 7.28 -6.64 -7.64
C ILE A 111 5.76 -6.84 -7.79
N VAL A 112 4.96 -5.78 -7.63
CA VAL A 112 3.50 -5.84 -7.83
C VAL A 112 3.15 -6.30 -9.25
N ILE A 113 3.84 -5.77 -10.26
CA ILE A 113 3.65 -6.12 -11.67
C ILE A 113 4.10 -7.55 -11.95
N ASP A 114 5.27 -7.95 -11.47
CA ASP A 114 5.85 -9.29 -11.68
C ASP A 114 4.96 -10.39 -11.06
N LEU A 115 4.42 -10.13 -9.87
CA LEU A 115 3.46 -11.02 -9.20
C LEU A 115 2.01 -10.87 -9.71
N ARG A 116 1.78 -9.92 -10.63
CA ARG A 116 0.47 -9.58 -11.23
C ARG A 116 -0.60 -9.27 -10.19
N LEU A 117 -0.24 -8.58 -9.11
CA LEU A 117 -1.18 -8.20 -8.04
C LEU A 117 -2.11 -7.05 -8.46
N ASP A 118 -1.78 -6.38 -9.57
CA ASP A 118 -2.47 -5.23 -10.17
C ASP A 118 -3.74 -5.60 -10.95
N ARG A 119 -4.01 -6.90 -11.16
CA ARG A 119 -5.09 -7.40 -12.02
C ARG A 119 -5.77 -8.63 -11.44
N GLU A 120 -6.97 -8.90 -11.92
CA GLU A 120 -7.69 -10.13 -11.57
C GLU A 120 -6.85 -11.38 -11.86
N PRO A 121 -6.85 -12.37 -10.96
CA PRO A 121 -6.28 -13.67 -11.25
C PRO A 121 -6.94 -14.27 -12.48
N ILE A 122 -6.13 -14.62 -13.48
CA ILE A 122 -6.62 -15.33 -14.64
C ILE A 122 -7.08 -16.70 -14.13
N ALA A 123 -8.40 -16.92 -14.03
CA ALA A 123 -8.94 -18.24 -13.80
C ALA A 123 -8.30 -19.17 -14.83
N ALA A 124 -7.67 -20.26 -14.38
CA ALA A 124 -7.07 -21.24 -15.28
C ALA A 124 -8.15 -21.62 -16.30
N ARG A 125 -8.01 -21.11 -17.53
CA ARG A 125 -8.99 -21.30 -18.60
C ARG A 125 -9.20 -22.79 -18.66
N LYS A 126 -10.42 -23.26 -18.35
CA LYS A 126 -10.81 -24.65 -18.62
C LYS A 126 -10.51 -24.85 -20.10
N THR A 127 -9.42 -25.53 -20.42
CA THR A 127 -9.13 -25.97 -21.76
C THR A 127 -10.30 -26.86 -22.13
N TYR A 128 -11.21 -26.35 -22.97
CA TYR A 128 -12.28 -27.13 -23.58
C TYR A 128 -11.65 -28.08 -24.62
N ALA A 129 -10.80 -28.99 -24.15
CA ALA A 129 -10.41 -30.16 -24.90
C ALA A 129 -11.43 -31.24 -24.51
N GLY A 130 -12.35 -31.55 -25.43
CA GLY A 130 -13.54 -32.38 -25.25
C GLY A 130 -13.31 -33.73 -24.55
N GLY A 131 -13.34 -33.74 -23.23
CA GLY A 131 -13.22 -34.94 -22.42
C GLY A 131 -14.19 -34.86 -21.25
N HIS A 132 -15.20 -35.72 -21.26
CA HIS A 132 -16.09 -35.98 -20.14
C HIS A 132 -15.33 -36.04 -18.81
N ARG A 133 -15.57 -35.08 -17.90
CA ARG A 133 -15.12 -35.18 -16.52
C ARG A 133 -16.16 -34.66 -15.53
N ASN A 134 -16.54 -35.61 -14.68
CA ASN A 134 -17.32 -35.57 -13.46
C ASN A 134 -17.31 -34.23 -12.70
N HIS A 135 -18.52 -33.79 -12.35
CA HIS A 135 -18.84 -32.81 -11.32
C HIS A 135 -18.33 -33.24 -9.94
N LEU A 136 -17.04 -33.08 -9.60
CA LEU A 136 -16.56 -33.10 -8.22
C LEU A 136 -15.22 -32.36 -8.12
N THR A 137 -15.29 -31.03 -8.05
CA THR A 137 -14.38 -30.11 -7.35
C THR A 137 -14.75 -28.73 -7.86
N GLU A 138 -15.53 -28.02 -7.08
CA GLU A 138 -15.64 -26.57 -7.14
C GLU A 138 -14.24 -26.05 -6.81
N SER A 139 -13.36 -26.03 -7.82
CA SER A 139 -12.02 -25.48 -7.67
C SER A 139 -12.22 -24.02 -7.31
N ALA A 140 -12.03 -23.68 -6.03
CA ALA A 140 -12.06 -22.32 -5.53
C ALA A 140 -11.36 -21.44 -6.58
N GLN A 141 -12.08 -20.45 -7.11
CA GLN A 141 -11.47 -19.51 -8.04
C GLN A 141 -10.15 -19.03 -7.42
N PRO A 142 -9.07 -18.87 -8.20
CA PRO A 142 -7.83 -18.35 -7.67
C PRO A 142 -8.13 -16.97 -7.09
N SER A 143 -8.29 -16.90 -5.77
CA SER A 143 -8.59 -15.67 -5.04
C SER A 143 -7.29 -15.20 -4.42
N ARG A 144 -7.00 -13.91 -4.54
CA ARG A 144 -5.82 -13.31 -3.90
C ARG A 144 -5.98 -13.38 -2.39
N SER A 145 -4.87 -13.65 -1.71
CA SER A 145 -4.84 -13.55 -0.26
C SER A 145 -5.13 -12.11 0.18
N ALA A 146 -5.65 -11.94 1.40
CA ALA A 146 -5.92 -10.59 1.92
C ALA A 146 -4.63 -9.77 1.98
N ASP A 147 -3.51 -10.39 2.34
CA ASP A 147 -2.21 -9.74 2.38
C ASP A 147 -1.77 -9.22 1.01
N GLU A 148 -1.97 -9.98 -0.06
CA GLU A 148 -1.66 -9.53 -1.43
C GLU A 148 -2.52 -8.33 -1.84
N GLN A 149 -3.83 -8.37 -1.55
CA GLN A 149 -4.75 -7.27 -1.85
C GLN A 149 -4.37 -6.00 -1.07
N ARG A 150 -4.06 -6.13 0.22
CA ARG A 150 -3.57 -5.02 1.06
C ARG A 150 -2.27 -4.45 0.52
N ALA A 151 -1.31 -5.30 0.16
CA ALA A 151 0.00 -4.86 -0.33
C ALA A 151 -0.11 -4.13 -1.68
N ALA A 152 -0.94 -4.61 -2.61
CA ALA A 152 -1.18 -3.95 -3.89
C ALA A 152 -1.78 -2.55 -3.70
N ALA A 153 -2.83 -2.45 -2.87
CA ALA A 153 -3.45 -1.17 -2.51
C ALA A 153 -2.47 -0.23 -1.79
N GLY A 154 -1.60 -0.75 -0.93
CA GLY A 154 -0.56 0.03 -0.24
C GLY A 154 0.52 0.57 -1.17
N CYS A 155 0.86 -0.20 -2.21
CA CYS A 155 1.80 0.25 -3.22
C CYS A 155 1.24 1.43 -4.02
N PHE A 156 -0.02 1.33 -4.46
CA PHE A 156 -0.76 2.45 -5.05
C PHE A 156 -0.82 3.65 -4.09
N TYR A 157 -1.23 3.44 -2.84
CA TYR A 157 -1.36 4.52 -1.85
C TYR A 157 -0.06 5.30 -1.66
N LEU A 158 1.08 4.61 -1.51
CA LEU A 158 2.39 5.28 -1.38
C LEU A 158 2.82 5.98 -2.67
N SER A 159 2.52 5.38 -3.83
CA SER A 159 2.85 5.97 -5.13
C SER A 159 2.06 7.25 -5.38
N SER A 160 0.75 7.21 -5.13
CA SER A 160 -0.15 8.36 -5.21
C SER A 160 0.24 9.46 -4.22
N THR A 161 0.48 9.11 -2.95
CA THR A 161 0.89 10.08 -1.92
C THR A 161 2.13 10.87 -2.34
N ILE A 162 3.13 10.20 -2.90
CA ILE A 162 4.41 10.82 -3.26
C ILE A 162 4.34 11.57 -4.59
N ALA A 163 3.52 11.08 -5.52
CA ALA A 163 3.18 11.80 -6.74
C ALA A 163 2.56 13.17 -6.40
N ASN A 164 1.53 13.18 -5.56
CA ASN A 164 0.85 14.40 -5.13
C ASN A 164 1.80 15.33 -4.35
N LEU A 165 2.57 14.80 -3.40
CA LEU A 165 3.47 15.60 -2.56
C LEU A 165 4.63 16.23 -3.34
N LEU A 166 5.21 15.50 -4.30
CA LEU A 166 6.39 15.94 -5.05
C LEU A 166 6.04 16.51 -6.43
N GLN A 167 4.76 16.60 -6.78
CA GLN A 167 4.28 16.98 -8.11
C GLN A 167 4.95 16.15 -9.21
N LYS A 168 4.95 14.83 -9.03
CA LYS A 168 5.53 13.83 -9.93
C LYS A 168 4.46 12.92 -10.52
N LEU A 169 4.78 12.26 -11.62
CA LEU A 169 3.91 11.25 -12.21
C LEU A 169 3.73 10.06 -11.25
N ASN A 170 2.48 9.64 -11.03
CA ASN A 170 2.19 8.36 -10.39
C ASN A 170 2.41 7.21 -11.40
N THR A 171 3.20 6.21 -11.02
CA THR A 171 3.53 5.05 -11.87
C THR A 171 2.60 3.86 -11.67
N ILE A 172 1.68 3.89 -10.69
CA ILE A 172 0.63 2.88 -10.50
C ILE A 172 -0.72 3.59 -10.59
N PRO A 173 -1.51 3.36 -11.65
CA PRO A 173 -2.83 3.97 -11.76
C PRO A 173 -3.81 3.36 -10.75
N TYR A 174 -4.79 4.14 -10.34
CA TYR A 174 -6.00 3.62 -9.74
C TYR A 174 -6.71 2.68 -10.73
N THR A 175 -7.27 1.58 -10.23
CA THR A 175 -8.09 0.64 -11.01
C THR A 175 -9.33 0.23 -10.24
N ASP A 176 -10.43 -0.04 -10.94
CA ASP A 176 -11.66 -0.52 -10.32
C ASP A 176 -11.44 -1.87 -9.61
N TYR A 177 -10.60 -2.74 -10.18
CA TYR A 177 -10.18 -3.99 -9.55
C TYR A 177 -9.55 -3.78 -8.16
N MET A 178 -8.73 -2.72 -8.00
CA MET A 178 -8.12 -2.40 -6.71
C MET A 178 -9.17 -1.96 -5.68
N ALA A 179 -10.16 -1.17 -6.13
CA ALA A 179 -11.26 -0.76 -5.28
C ALA A 179 -12.14 -1.95 -4.86
N GLU A 180 -12.44 -2.86 -5.78
CA GLU A 180 -13.14 -4.12 -5.50
C GLU A 180 -12.36 -5.00 -4.52
N CYS A 181 -11.04 -5.10 -4.66
CA CYS A 181 -10.19 -5.79 -3.69
C CYS A 181 -10.33 -5.18 -2.29
N CYS A 182 -10.34 -3.85 -2.17
CA CYS A 182 -10.53 -3.19 -0.88
C CYS A 182 -11.93 -3.41 -0.28
N LEU A 183 -12.97 -3.44 -1.10
CA LEU A 183 -14.33 -3.78 -0.65
C LEU A 183 -14.43 -5.25 -0.21
N SER A 184 -13.76 -6.16 -0.92
CA SER A 184 -13.66 -7.57 -0.54
C SER A 184 -12.96 -7.73 0.81
N LEU A 185 -11.88 -6.99 1.06
CA LEU A 185 -11.20 -6.95 2.36
C LEU A 185 -12.13 -6.47 3.48
N ALA A 186 -12.87 -5.38 3.26
CA ALA A 186 -13.83 -4.89 4.25
C ALA A 186 -14.93 -5.92 4.58
N THR A 187 -15.32 -6.73 3.60
CA THR A 187 -16.29 -7.82 3.78
C THR A 187 -15.70 -9.00 4.55
N ARG A 188 -14.45 -9.38 4.25
CA ARG A 188 -13.73 -10.49 4.93
C ARG A 188 -13.37 -10.14 6.36
N ALA A 189 -13.02 -8.87 6.61
CA ALA A 189 -12.70 -8.31 7.92
C ALA A 189 -11.66 -9.12 8.72
N GLU A 190 -10.62 -9.61 8.05
CA GLU A 190 -9.55 -10.39 8.69
C GLU A 190 -8.67 -9.51 9.60
N ALA A 191 -8.56 -8.22 9.29
CA ALA A 191 -7.97 -7.22 10.15
C ALA A 191 -9.01 -6.13 10.49
N PRO A 192 -9.03 -5.61 11.74
CA PRO A 192 -9.95 -4.52 12.11
C PRO A 192 -9.81 -3.26 11.24
N THR A 193 -8.65 -3.08 10.60
CA THR A 193 -8.35 -1.97 9.71
C THR A 193 -8.83 -2.13 8.28
N ASP A 194 -9.31 -3.32 7.89
CA ASP A 194 -9.74 -3.60 6.51
C ASP A 194 -10.88 -2.67 6.07
N LYS A 195 -11.75 -2.27 7.01
CA LYS A 195 -12.86 -1.34 6.77
C LYS A 195 -12.42 0.04 6.26
N TYR A 196 -11.16 0.44 6.46
CA TYR A 196 -10.65 1.75 6.07
C TYR A 196 -10.07 1.78 4.65
N LEU A 197 -9.61 0.63 4.13
CA LEU A 197 -8.75 0.56 2.94
C LEU A 197 -9.42 1.14 1.68
N TYR A 198 -10.69 0.82 1.46
CA TYR A 198 -11.45 1.33 0.32
C TYR A 198 -11.50 2.86 0.32
N TYR A 199 -11.80 3.45 1.48
CA TYR A 199 -11.91 4.90 1.64
C TYR A 199 -10.55 5.60 1.50
N MET A 200 -9.47 4.98 2.00
CA MET A 200 -8.11 5.49 1.81
C MET A 200 -7.70 5.52 0.34
N VAL A 201 -7.97 4.43 -0.41
CA VAL A 201 -7.66 4.34 -1.85
C VAL A 201 -8.53 5.30 -2.66
N ARG A 202 -9.84 5.39 -2.36
CA ARG A 202 -10.75 6.34 -3.01
C ARG A 202 -10.34 7.79 -2.77
N LEU A 203 -9.90 8.14 -1.56
CA LEU A 203 -9.43 9.49 -1.27
C LEU A 203 -8.19 9.85 -2.10
N GLN A 204 -7.22 8.93 -2.22
CA GLN A 204 -6.04 9.15 -3.07
C GLN A 204 -6.42 9.33 -4.55
N HIS A 205 -7.40 8.59 -5.05
CA HIS A 205 -7.89 8.75 -6.42
C HIS A 205 -8.55 10.13 -6.67
N ILE A 206 -9.30 10.64 -5.69
CA ILE A 206 -9.85 12.00 -5.75
C ILE A 206 -8.70 13.02 -5.79
N MET A 207 -7.66 12.85 -4.97
CA MET A 207 -6.48 13.73 -4.96
C MET A 207 -5.76 13.73 -6.32
N GLU A 208 -5.56 12.57 -6.94
CA GLU A 208 -4.96 12.48 -8.28
C GLU A 208 -5.78 13.21 -9.34
N SER A 209 -7.11 13.16 -9.24
CA SER A 209 -8.00 13.86 -10.17
C SER A 209 -7.84 15.38 -10.04
N ILE A 210 -7.66 15.90 -8.82
CA ILE A 210 -7.37 17.33 -8.56
C ILE A 210 -6.04 17.74 -9.20
N ASP A 211 -4.99 16.95 -8.96
CA ASP A 211 -3.65 17.22 -9.51
C ASP A 211 -3.65 17.16 -11.05
N PHE A 212 -4.35 16.18 -11.64
CA PHE A 212 -4.53 16.09 -13.09
C PHE A 212 -5.20 17.36 -13.66
N MET A 213 -6.31 17.80 -13.06
CA MET A 213 -7.02 19.01 -13.51
C MET A 213 -6.15 20.27 -13.40
N THR A 214 -5.40 20.41 -12.30
CA THR A 214 -4.48 21.54 -12.09
C THR A 214 -3.36 21.56 -13.15
N SER A 215 -2.81 20.39 -13.49
CA SER A 215 -1.77 20.27 -14.52
C SER A 215 -2.28 20.58 -15.94
N GLN A 216 -3.54 20.26 -16.24
CA GLN A 216 -4.15 20.57 -17.54
C GLN A 216 -4.33 22.07 -17.73
N GLN A 217 -4.74 22.80 -16.69
CA GLN A 217 -4.87 24.26 -16.72
C GLN A 217 -3.53 24.96 -16.98
N GLN A 218 -2.43 24.48 -16.39
CA GLN A 218 -1.10 25.06 -16.61
C GLN A 218 -0.58 24.89 -18.04
N ASN A 219 -1.05 23.87 -18.76
CA ASN A 219 -0.57 23.53 -20.11
C ASN A 219 -1.46 24.07 -21.24
N GLN A 220 -2.62 24.65 -20.94
CA GLN A 220 -3.50 25.27 -21.93
C GLN A 220 -3.15 26.77 -22.10
N PRO A 221 -3.22 27.33 -23.33
CA PRO A 221 -3.09 28.78 -23.52
C PRO A 221 -4.18 29.49 -22.70
N MET A 222 -3.86 30.64 -22.09
CA MET A 222 -4.72 31.41 -21.18
C MET A 222 -6.08 31.81 -21.79
N VAL A 223 -6.97 30.84 -21.89
CA VAL A 223 -8.41 31.04 -21.98
C VAL A 223 -8.89 30.70 -20.58
N ASP A 224 -9.15 31.72 -19.78
CA ASP A 224 -9.78 31.58 -18.45
C ASP A 224 -11.19 31.01 -18.66
N ASP A 225 -11.30 29.68 -18.78
CA ASP A 225 -12.57 28.99 -18.69
C ASP A 225 -12.92 28.80 -17.20
N GLU A 226 -13.28 29.92 -16.58
CA GLU A 226 -13.71 29.99 -15.19
C GLU A 226 -14.90 29.05 -14.94
N ALA A 227 -15.76 28.83 -15.95
CA ALA A 227 -16.88 27.92 -15.87
C ALA A 227 -16.42 26.44 -15.79
N ALA A 228 -15.48 26.02 -16.63
CA ALA A 228 -14.90 24.68 -16.55
C ALA A 228 -14.16 24.44 -15.22
N THR A 229 -13.44 25.45 -14.75
CA THR A 229 -12.74 25.41 -13.44
C THR A 229 -13.73 25.25 -12.29
N ASN A 230 -14.79 26.06 -12.27
CA ASN A 230 -15.83 25.97 -11.25
C ASN A 230 -16.56 24.61 -11.31
N ALA A 231 -16.88 24.11 -12.50
CA ALA A 231 -17.50 22.80 -12.67
C ALA A 231 -16.63 21.65 -12.12
N ALA A 232 -15.32 21.70 -12.38
CA ALA A 232 -14.35 20.76 -11.82
C ALA A 232 -14.31 20.80 -10.28
N ILE A 233 -14.28 22.01 -9.69
CA ILE A 233 -14.33 22.20 -8.24
C ILE A 233 -15.61 21.59 -7.65
N TYR A 234 -16.77 21.87 -8.26
CA TYR A 234 -18.05 21.31 -7.81
C TYR A 234 -18.08 19.77 -7.91
N ALA A 235 -17.51 19.19 -8.96
CA ALA A 235 -17.44 17.74 -9.12
C ALA A 235 -16.61 17.08 -8.00
N VAL A 236 -15.44 17.64 -7.69
CA VAL A 236 -14.59 17.16 -6.58
C VAL A 236 -15.29 17.31 -5.23
N GLN A 237 -15.94 18.46 -4.99
CA GLN A 237 -16.68 18.69 -3.76
C GLN A 237 -17.84 17.68 -3.60
N ALA A 238 -18.55 17.39 -4.69
CA ALA A 238 -19.62 16.40 -4.69
C ALA A 238 -19.08 14.99 -4.41
N GLU A 239 -17.97 14.59 -5.05
CA GLU A 239 -17.36 13.28 -4.83
C GLU A 239 -16.82 13.12 -3.41
N LEU A 240 -16.15 14.15 -2.87
CA LEU A 240 -15.67 14.16 -1.48
C LEU A 240 -16.84 14.13 -0.49
N GLY A 241 -17.92 14.86 -0.78
CA GLY A 241 -19.17 14.83 0.00
C GLY A 241 -19.81 13.44 0.02
N ALA A 242 -19.88 12.77 -1.14
CA ALA A 242 -20.38 11.41 -1.26
C ALA A 242 -19.50 10.40 -0.51
N LEU A 243 -18.17 10.53 -0.63
CA LEU A 243 -17.22 9.69 0.10
C LEU A 243 -17.42 9.86 1.61
N ARG A 244 -17.52 11.09 2.10
CA ARG A 244 -17.76 11.38 3.51
C ARG A 244 -19.09 10.82 4.02
N ALA A 245 -20.16 10.92 3.22
CA ALA A 245 -21.47 10.39 3.58
C ALA A 245 -21.53 8.85 3.61
N SER A 246 -20.65 8.18 2.87
CA SER A 246 -20.57 6.72 2.79
C SER A 246 -19.66 6.06 3.82
N LEU A 247 -19.03 6.84 4.72
CA LEU A 247 -18.14 6.32 5.76
C LEU A 247 -18.94 5.49 6.80
N PRO A 248 -18.55 4.23 7.07
CA PRO A 248 -19.21 3.37 8.06
C PRO A 248 -18.57 3.53 9.46
N PHE A 249 -17.73 4.54 9.64
CA PHE A 249 -16.99 4.84 10.86
C PHE A 249 -16.90 6.36 11.05
N GLU A 250 -16.72 6.79 12.29
CA GLU A 250 -16.46 8.19 12.57
C GLU A 250 -15.02 8.59 12.19
N LEU A 251 -14.84 9.82 11.70
CA LEU A 251 -13.50 10.38 11.47
C LEU A 251 -12.70 10.55 12.77
N SER A 252 -13.34 10.50 13.93
CA SER A 252 -12.71 10.46 15.26
C SER A 252 -12.04 9.11 15.54
N GLU A 253 -12.57 7.99 15.03
CA GLU A 253 -11.84 6.71 15.01
C GLU A 253 -10.56 6.85 14.17
N SER A 254 -10.62 7.73 13.17
CA SER A 254 -9.50 8.13 12.31
C SER A 254 -8.61 9.22 12.92
N SER A 255 -8.94 9.87 14.04
CA SER A 255 -8.10 10.95 14.59
C SER A 255 -6.80 10.44 15.23
N LYS A 256 -6.59 9.12 15.25
CA LYS A 256 -5.28 8.51 15.46
C LYS A 256 -4.45 8.52 14.17
N PHE A 257 -5.04 8.55 12.99
CA PHE A 257 -4.37 8.62 11.69
C PHE A 257 -3.87 10.05 11.45
N GLN A 258 -2.71 10.40 12.01
CA GLN A 258 -1.90 11.41 11.34
C GLN A 258 -1.60 10.87 9.94
N PRO A 259 -1.95 11.58 8.87
CA PRO A 259 -1.53 11.17 7.56
C PRO A 259 0.00 11.05 7.58
N ILE A 260 0.52 10.05 6.89
CA ILE A 260 1.96 9.86 6.62
C ILE A 260 2.54 11.05 5.82
N LEU A 261 1.75 12.11 5.59
CA LEU A 261 2.13 13.42 5.08
C LEU A 261 3.19 14.16 5.91
N CYS A 262 3.72 13.62 7.01
CA CYS A 262 5.02 14.04 7.54
C CYS A 262 6.16 13.56 6.64
N VAL A 263 6.07 13.75 5.32
CA VAL A 263 7.20 13.60 4.40
C VAL A 263 7.52 15.01 3.93
N PHE A 264 8.64 15.53 4.46
CA PHE A 264 9.23 16.88 4.40
C PHE A 264 8.86 17.85 5.52
#